data_AF-A0A671FWB8-F1
#
_entry.id   AF-A0A671FWB8-F1
#
_cell.length_a   1.000
_cell.length_b   1.000
_cell.length_c   1.000
_cell.angle_alpha   90.00
_cell.angle_beta   90.00
_cell.angle_gamma   90.00
#
_symmetry.space_group_name_H-M   'P 1'
#
loop_
_entity.id
_entity.type
_entity.pdbx_description
1 polymer ?
#
loop_
_entity_poly.entity_id
_entity_poly.type
_entity_poly.pdbx_seq_one_letter_code
_entity_poly.pdbx_strand_id
1 'polypeptide(L)'
;MEPGSMENLSIVYRSRDFLVVNKHWDVRIDSKTWRETLTLQKQLRHRFPELADPDTYYGFRFCHQLDFSTSGALCVALNRAAAGSAYKCFKERRVTKAYLALAVRTRNQASRSWWFWNMGCMQVTPSPKCCC
;
A
#
# COMPACT_ATOMS: atom_id res chain seq x y z
N MET A 1 -1.37 -5.56 22.11
CA MET A 1 -1.57 -5.59 20.64
C MET A 1 -1.03 -6.93 20.19
N GLU A 2 -1.83 -7.72 19.48
CA GLU A 2 -1.42 -9.09 19.12
C GLU A 2 -0.36 -9.08 18.01
N PRO A 3 0.59 -10.04 18.01
CA PRO A 3 1.55 -10.19 16.92
C PRO A 3 0.86 -10.66 15.62
N GLY A 4 1.58 -10.55 14.50
CA GLY A 4 1.10 -11.09 13.23
C GLY A 4 0.97 -12.61 13.29
N SER A 5 -0.11 -13.16 12.74
CA SER A 5 -0.32 -14.61 12.59
C SER A 5 -0.76 -14.94 11.17
N MET A 6 -0.79 -16.23 10.81
CA MET A 6 -1.19 -16.66 9.47
C MET A 6 -2.66 -16.32 9.15
N GLU A 7 -3.52 -16.29 10.17
CA GLU A 7 -4.95 -16.05 10.10
C GLU A 7 -5.29 -14.55 10.16
N ASN A 8 -4.39 -13.74 10.74
CA ASN A 8 -4.59 -12.31 10.94
C ASN A 8 -4.26 -11.50 9.68
N LEU A 9 -5.20 -11.48 8.73
CA LEU A 9 -5.12 -10.68 7.51
C LEU A 9 -6.28 -9.67 7.44
N SER A 10 -5.96 -8.39 7.63
CA SER A 10 -6.95 -7.30 7.54
C SER A 10 -7.08 -6.79 6.11
N ILE A 11 -8.30 -6.81 5.58
CA ILE A 11 -8.64 -6.32 4.24
C ILE A 11 -9.33 -4.98 4.38
N VAL A 12 -8.76 -3.96 3.74
CA VAL A 12 -9.30 -2.59 3.77
C VAL A 12 -10.14 -2.31 2.53
N TYR A 13 -9.82 -2.94 1.40
CA TYR A 13 -10.55 -2.79 0.15
C TYR A 13 -10.41 -4.03 -0.73
N ARG A 14 -11.48 -4.40 -1.45
CA ARG A 14 -11.48 -5.47 -2.43
C ARG A 14 -12.34 -5.09 -3.63
N SER A 15 -11.83 -5.31 -4.83
CA SER A 15 -12.55 -5.22 -6.09
C SER A 15 -12.22 -6.41 -7.00
N ARG A 16 -12.65 -6.34 -8.26
CA ARG A 16 -12.28 -7.33 -9.30
C ARG A 16 -10.80 -7.24 -9.68
N ASP A 17 -10.20 -6.05 -9.56
CA ASP A 17 -8.85 -5.77 -10.07
C ASP A 17 -7.81 -5.59 -8.96
N PHE A 18 -8.24 -5.17 -7.77
CA PHE A 18 -7.33 -4.83 -6.68
C PHE A 18 -7.80 -5.38 -5.33
N LEU A 19 -6.82 -5.74 -4.51
CA LEU A 19 -6.97 -6.04 -3.09
C LEU A 19 -6.03 -5.11 -2.31
N VAL A 20 -6.56 -4.41 -1.31
CA VAL A 20 -5.76 -3.61 -0.38
C VAL A 20 -5.88 -4.20 1.00
N VAL A 21 -4.74 -4.55 1.58
CA VAL A 21 -4.64 -5.09 2.93
C VAL A 21 -4.03 -4.05 3.86
N ASN A 22 -4.36 -4.13 5.14
CA ASN A 22 -3.58 -3.50 6.18
C ASN A 22 -2.50 -4.49 6.63
N LYS A 23 -1.31 -4.38 6.04
CA LYS A 23 -0.15 -5.23 6.37
C LYS A 23 0.19 -5.04 7.84
N HIS A 24 0.38 -6.14 8.56
CA HIS A 24 0.83 -6.09 9.94
C HIS A 24 2.28 -5.56 10.03
N TRP A 25 2.63 -4.96 11.16
CA TRP A 25 4.03 -4.65 11.49
C TRP A 25 4.82 -5.95 11.72
N ASP A 26 6.13 -5.90 11.56
CA ASP A 26 7.04 -7.06 11.65
C ASP A 26 6.63 -8.27 10.80
N VAL A 27 6.02 -8.00 9.64
CA VAL A 27 5.69 -9.00 8.63
C VAL A 27 6.29 -8.58 7.29
N ARG A 28 7.11 -9.46 6.71
CA ARG A 28 7.63 -9.25 5.35
C ARG A 28 6.52 -9.41 4.31
N ILE A 29 6.67 -8.72 3.20
CA ILE A 29 5.75 -8.86 2.06
C ILE A 29 5.92 -10.26 1.44
N ASP A 30 7.14 -10.61 1.07
CA ASP A 30 7.51 -11.90 0.51
C ASP A 30 8.85 -12.37 1.09
N SER A 31 9.18 -13.64 0.85
CA SER A 31 10.48 -14.21 1.19
C SER A 31 10.79 -15.39 0.29
N LYS A 32 12.06 -15.52 -0.09
CA LYS A 32 12.62 -16.72 -0.74
C LYS A 32 13.04 -17.78 0.27
N THR A 33 13.15 -17.40 1.55
CA THR A 33 13.69 -18.26 2.60
C THR A 33 12.59 -19.17 3.11
N TRP A 34 12.76 -20.48 2.94
CA TRP A 34 11.81 -21.48 3.42
C TRP A 34 11.51 -21.38 4.92
N ARG A 35 12.51 -20.96 5.73
CA ARG A 35 12.39 -20.77 7.19
C ARG A 35 11.45 -19.65 7.59
N GLU A 36 11.20 -18.68 6.71
CA GLU A 36 10.36 -17.54 7.03
C GLU A 36 8.89 -17.93 6.87
N THR A 37 8.28 -18.38 7.96
CA THR A 37 6.94 -18.98 7.96
C THR A 37 5.81 -17.96 7.79
N LEU A 38 6.02 -16.73 8.25
CA LEU A 38 5.02 -15.66 8.19
C LEU A 38 5.46 -14.54 7.23
N THR A 39 4.77 -14.47 6.10
CA THR A 39 4.86 -13.34 5.16
C THR A 39 3.46 -12.99 4.69
N LEU A 40 3.26 -11.75 4.23
CA LEU A 40 2.00 -11.35 3.64
C LEU A 40 1.62 -12.23 2.44
N GLN A 41 2.61 -12.62 1.62
CA GLN A 41 2.42 -13.56 0.53
C GLN A 41 1.84 -14.89 0.99
N LYS A 42 2.34 -15.44 2.11
CA LYS A 42 1.81 -16.68 2.69
C LYS A 42 0.43 -16.48 3.31
N GLN A 43 0.19 -15.36 3.99
CA GLN A 43 -1.15 -15.02 4.52
C GLN A 43 -2.18 -14.91 3.38
N LEU A 44 -1.84 -14.22 2.29
CA LEU A 44 -2.69 -14.10 1.11
C LEU A 44 -2.97 -15.46 0.46
N ARG A 45 -1.94 -16.30 0.31
CA ARG A 45 -2.10 -17.64 -0.26
C ARG A 45 -2.95 -18.56 0.61
N HIS A 46 -2.82 -18.44 1.94
CA HIS A 46 -3.64 -19.19 2.88
C HIS A 46 -5.10 -18.74 2.82
N ARG A 47 -5.36 -17.43 2.77
CA ARG A 47 -6.70 -16.86 2.84
C ARG A 47 -7.45 -16.83 1.50
N PHE A 48 -6.71 -16.67 0.39
CA PHE A 48 -7.21 -16.50 -0.97
C PHE A 48 -6.37 -17.32 -1.97
N PRO A 49 -6.32 -18.66 -1.84
CA PRO A 49 -5.58 -19.50 -2.77
C PRO A 49 -6.04 -19.33 -4.22
N GLU A 50 -7.31 -18.98 -4.45
CA GLU A 50 -7.90 -18.75 -5.77
C GLU A 50 -7.41 -17.47 -6.45
N LEU A 51 -6.86 -16.52 -5.69
CA LEU A 51 -6.31 -15.27 -6.22
C LEU A 51 -4.81 -15.38 -6.55
N ALA A 52 -4.19 -16.53 -6.26
CA ALA A 52 -2.79 -16.75 -6.56
C ALA A 52 -2.59 -16.89 -8.07
N ASP A 53 -1.63 -16.14 -8.60
CA ASP A 53 -1.29 -16.12 -10.02
C ASP A 53 -0.05 -16.97 -10.32
N PRO A 54 -0.21 -18.05 -11.11
CA PRO A 54 0.88 -18.99 -11.40
C PRO A 54 1.99 -18.39 -12.29
N ASP A 55 1.71 -17.31 -13.02
CA ASP A 55 2.69 -16.64 -13.89
C ASP A 55 3.63 -15.72 -13.09
N THR A 56 3.43 -15.63 -11.77
CA THR A 56 4.27 -14.82 -10.89
C THR A 56 5.02 -15.70 -9.90
N TYR A 57 6.30 -15.38 -9.69
CA TYR A 57 7.17 -16.14 -8.80
C TYR A 57 6.61 -16.27 -7.37
N TYR A 58 5.96 -15.22 -6.87
CA TYR A 58 5.40 -15.18 -5.51
C TYR A 58 3.89 -15.44 -5.45
N GLY A 59 3.22 -15.69 -6.58
CA GLY A 59 1.77 -15.88 -6.64
C GLY A 59 0.95 -14.60 -6.57
N PHE A 60 1.53 -13.43 -6.32
CA PHE A 60 0.79 -12.18 -6.23
C PHE A 60 1.57 -11.02 -6.83
N ARG A 61 0.85 -10.04 -7.40
CA ARG A 61 1.44 -8.83 -7.97
C ARG A 61 1.33 -7.68 -6.97
N PHE A 62 2.33 -7.56 -6.10
CA PHE A 62 2.45 -6.43 -5.19
C PHE A 62 2.73 -5.14 -5.99
N CYS A 63 1.84 -4.16 -5.88
CA CYS A 63 1.94 -2.92 -6.65
C CYS A 63 3.05 -1.98 -6.14
N HIS A 64 3.45 -2.14 -4.88
CA HIS A 64 4.53 -1.39 -4.24
C HIS A 64 5.06 -2.16 -3.03
N GLN A 65 6.13 -1.64 -2.40
CA GLN A 65 6.70 -2.17 -1.17
C GLN A 65 6.24 -1.36 0.06
N LEU A 66 6.47 -1.95 1.23
CA LEU A 66 6.29 -1.40 2.56
C LEU A 66 7.30 -2.11 3.48
N ASP A 67 8.00 -1.36 4.32
CA ASP A 67 9.07 -1.92 5.16
C ASP A 67 8.56 -2.99 6.12
N PHE A 68 9.45 -3.88 6.56
CA PHE A 68 9.14 -4.97 7.48
C PHE A 68 8.37 -4.48 8.72
N SER A 69 8.92 -3.49 9.40
CA SER A 69 8.37 -2.91 10.63
C SER A 69 7.21 -1.94 10.40
N THR A 70 6.94 -1.53 9.17
CA THR A 70 5.87 -0.57 8.86
C THR A 70 4.55 -1.32 8.62
N SER A 71 3.51 -1.01 9.39
CA SER A 71 2.15 -1.46 9.12
C SER A 71 1.43 -0.53 8.14
N GLY A 72 0.31 -0.97 7.57
CA GLY A 72 -0.56 -0.10 6.80
C GLY A 72 -0.93 -0.64 5.42
N ALA A 73 -1.47 0.25 4.59
CA ALA A 73 -2.07 -0.09 3.31
C ALA A 73 -1.02 -0.64 2.31
N LEU A 74 -1.23 -1.87 1.86
CA LEU A 74 -0.49 -2.47 0.76
C LEU A 74 -1.45 -2.93 -0.34
N CYS A 75 -1.23 -2.45 -1.57
CA CYS A 75 -2.06 -2.78 -2.73
C CYS A 75 -1.48 -3.97 -3.52
N VAL A 76 -2.36 -4.91 -3.85
CA VAL A 76 -2.10 -6.09 -4.69
C VAL A 76 -3.01 -6.04 -5.90
N ALA A 77 -2.43 -6.15 -7.10
CA ALA A 77 -3.17 -6.32 -8.33
C ALA A 77 -3.55 -7.78 -8.55
N LEU A 78 -4.82 -8.02 -8.90
CA LEU A 78 -5.38 -9.37 -9.06
C LEU A 78 -5.26 -9.90 -10.51
N ASN A 79 -4.79 -9.08 -11.44
CA ASN A 79 -4.52 -9.48 -12.82
C ASN A 79 -3.42 -8.61 -13.45
N ARG A 80 -2.94 -9.03 -14.63
CA ARG A 80 -1.86 -8.36 -15.36
C ARG A 80 -2.21 -6.93 -15.78
N ALA A 81 -3.45 -6.68 -16.21
CA ALA A 81 -3.88 -5.35 -16.64
C ALA A 81 -3.89 -4.36 -15.47
N ALA A 82 -4.45 -4.78 -14.32
CA ALA A 82 -4.44 -4.00 -13.09
C ALA A 82 -3.02 -3.69 -12.60
N ALA A 83 -2.11 -4.67 -12.68
CA ALA A 83 -0.71 -4.48 -12.32
C ALA A 83 -0.02 -3.44 -13.23
N GLY A 84 -0.26 -3.50 -14.54
CA GLY A 84 0.25 -2.50 -15.49
C GLY A 84 -0.30 -1.09 -15.24
N SER A 85 -1.59 -0.99 -14.93
CA SER A 85 -2.23 0.28 -14.57
C SER A 85 -1.62 0.88 -13.29
N ALA A 86 -1.51 0.08 -12.23
CA ALA A 86 -0.89 0.50 -10.98
C ALA A 86 0.58 0.90 -11.18
N TYR A 87 1.35 0.11 -11.93
CA TYR A 87 2.73 0.42 -12.28
C TYR A 87 2.85 1.80 -12.95
N LYS A 88 1.97 2.10 -13.93
CA LYS A 88 1.94 3.41 -14.60
C LYS A 88 1.68 4.54 -13.59
N CYS A 89 0.72 4.35 -12.68
CA CYS A 89 0.43 5.34 -11.63
C CYS A 89 1.62 5.60 -10.71
N PHE A 90 2.34 4.55 -10.29
CA PHE A 90 3.54 4.67 -9.47
C PHE A 90 4.69 5.35 -10.23
N LYS A 91 4.94 4.93 -11.47
CA LYS A 91 5.99 5.49 -12.33
C LYS A 91 5.78 6.97 -12.60
N GLU A 92 4.55 7.38 -12.85
CA GLU A 92 4.17 8.77 -13.14
C GLU A 92 3.90 9.61 -11.89
N ARG A 93 4.19 9.08 -10.68
CA ARG A 93 3.99 9.77 -9.39
C ARG A 93 2.56 10.29 -9.17
N ARG A 94 1.56 9.57 -9.68
CA ARG A 94 0.13 9.89 -9.51
C ARG A 94 -0.48 9.27 -8.25
N VAL A 95 0.28 8.44 -7.53
CA VAL A 95 -0.15 7.80 -6.28
C VAL A 95 0.16 8.70 -5.09
N THR A 96 -0.85 8.98 -4.26
CA THR A 96 -0.69 9.67 -2.98
C THR A 96 -0.62 8.66 -1.84
N LYS A 97 0.34 8.85 -0.92
CA LYS A 97 0.47 8.06 0.31
C LYS A 97 0.67 9.00 1.49
N ALA A 98 0.00 8.69 2.60
CA ALA A 98 0.19 9.38 3.87
C ALA A 98 0.49 8.34 4.94
N TYR A 99 1.41 8.68 5.85
CA TYR A 99 1.83 7.80 6.94
C TYR A 99 1.65 8.54 8.27
N LEU A 100 1.18 7.81 9.27
CA LEU A 100 1.22 8.27 10.65
C LEU A 100 2.52 7.77 11.29
N ALA A 101 3.28 8.68 11.88
CA ALA A 101 4.54 8.37 12.54
C ALA A 101 4.71 9.19 13.82
N LEU A 102 5.40 8.60 14.80
CA LEU A 102 5.91 9.30 15.97
C LEU A 102 7.38 9.64 15.73
N ALA A 103 7.71 10.93 15.78
CA ALA A 103 9.08 11.41 15.58
C ALA A 103 9.65 11.95 16.89
N VAL A 104 10.88 11.55 17.22
CA VAL A 104 11.61 12.14 18.35
C VAL A 104 12.00 13.57 17.98
N ARG A 105 11.58 14.52 18.82
CA ARG A 105 12.07 15.90 18.72
C ARG A 105 13.46 15.99 19.34
N THR A 106 14.49 16.09 18.52
CA THR A 106 15.82 16.46 19.02
C THR A 106 15.86 17.98 19.19
N ARG A 107 16.30 18.48 20.36
CA ARG A 107 16.57 19.91 20.55
C ARG A 107 17.86 20.27 19.81
N ASN A 108 17.81 20.36 18.49
CA ASN A 108 18.85 21.02 17.72
C ASN A 108 18.28 21.55 16.40
N GLN A 109 17.42 22.57 16.53
CA GLN A 109 17.59 23.87 15.90
C GLN A 109 16.33 24.68 16.21
N ALA A 110 16.52 25.85 16.82
CA ALA A 110 15.59 26.95 16.65
C ALA A 110 15.72 27.44 15.19
N SER A 111 15.16 26.70 14.25
CA SER A 111 14.77 27.27 12.96
C SER A 111 13.27 27.07 12.83
N ARG A 112 12.54 28.17 12.67
CA ARG A 112 11.11 28.19 12.36
C ARG A 112 10.94 27.65 10.93
N SER A 113 11.13 26.35 10.72
CA SER A 113 10.59 25.71 9.51
C SER A 113 9.09 25.56 9.71
N TRP A 114 8.37 26.54 9.16
CA TRP A 114 6.95 26.40 8.89
C TRP A 114 6.77 25.21 7.94
N TRP A 115 6.30 24.08 8.47
CA TRP A 115 5.71 23.04 7.64
C TRP A 115 4.39 23.60 7.10
N PHE A 116 4.46 24.32 5.98
CA PHE A 116 3.29 24.61 5.17
C PHE A 116 2.79 23.27 4.63
N TRP A 117 1.75 22.73 5.27
CA TRP A 117 0.86 21.83 4.59
C TRP A 117 0.28 22.61 3.42
N ASN A 118 0.77 22.33 2.21
CA ASN A 118 0.13 22.80 1.01
C ASN A 118 -1.20 22.02 0.91
N MET A 119 -2.21 22.45 1.67
CA MET A 119 -3.60 22.19 1.31
C MET A 119 -3.76 22.89 -0.04
N GLY A 120 -3.57 22.13 -1.11
CA GLY A 120 -4.04 22.50 -2.43
C GLY A 120 -5.53 22.73 -2.29
N CYS A 121 -5.90 24.00 -2.09
CA CYS A 121 -7.23 24.50 -2.33
C CYS A 121 -7.52 24.18 -3.79
N MET A 122 -8.23 23.09 -4.05
CA MET A 122 -8.89 22.88 -5.33
C MET A 122 -9.86 24.05 -5.47
N GLN A 123 -9.43 25.09 -6.18
CA GLN A 123 -10.33 26.07 -6.74
C GLN A 123 -11.22 25.30 -7.71
N VAL A 124 -12.47 25.08 -7.30
CA VAL A 124 -13.56 24.76 -8.20
C VAL A 124 -13.64 25.96 -9.16
N THR A 125 -13.13 25.79 -10.37
CA THR A 125 -13.47 26.71 -11.46
C THR A 125 -14.94 26.47 -11.76
N PRO A 126 -15.83 27.49 -11.64
CA PRO A 126 -17.15 27.36 -12.22
C PRO A 126 -16.97 27.36 -13.73
N SER A 127 -17.30 26.27 -14.40
CA SER A 127 -17.39 26.30 -15.86
C SER A 127 -18.47 27.31 -16.26
N PRO A 128 -18.21 28.22 -17.21
CA PRO A 128 -19.27 29.04 -17.74
C PRO A 128 -20.21 28.15 -18.54
N LYS A 129 -21.51 28.30 -18.23
CA LYS A 129 -22.62 27.84 -19.06
C LYS A 129 -22.38 28.29 -20.50
N CYS A 130 -22.39 27.35 -21.44
CA CYS A 130 -22.75 27.63 -22.82
C CYS A 130 -23.93 26.74 -23.19
N CYS A 131 -25.07 27.39 -23.36
CA CYS A 131 -26.23 26.87 -24.08
C CYS A 131 -25.84 26.60 -25.54
N CYS A 132 -26.28 25.46 -26.06
CA CYS A 132 -27.09 25.27 -27.27
C CYS A 132 -27.46 23.79 -27.33
#